data_AF-A0A818INA4-F1
#
_entry.id   AF-A0A818INA4-F1
#
_cell.length_a   1.000
_cell.length_b   1.000
_cell.length_c   1.000
_cell.angle_alpha   90.00
_cell.angle_beta   90.00
_cell.angle_gamma   90.00
#
_symmetry.space_group_name_H-M   'P 1'
#
loop_
_entity.id
_entity.type
_entity.pdbx_description
1 polymer ?
#
loop_
_entity_poly.entity_id
_entity_poly.type
_entity_poly.pdbx_seq_one_letter_code
_entity_poly.pdbx_strand_id
1 'polypeptide(L)'
;MMNNNRSFLIFLFCCLTLDIVHLLPTFDTNQVQHNQSNADPILIEVSWTTHDYDLHTVPALQVVANPLLARQFSPIYKEIFANLKQLNAEYTRYAAWFPYPKLAVAELDPPSGIFQCGNVGENFSINLSCEQNGGVISQVDFASYGTSTGTCGQLQQGTCHAANSSDIVKKACVGKQSCSVPSTFKLFGDPCFGTVKRLLIQIQCNPPQNNTYYNFNYLDTMLQDFLDATDGHSRIISFSTQPNWLFKLDTPHIYPDNASLTDWRYPVGTELVDDTMHALGDYYGRLVAWYTRGGFIDEYGRKHTSNYDYNWDYTEIFNEVESEHSMNVEFYTRAYDAVIQGIRRHTNNYDMKYVGMALAYHNEFDWYRYFLNHSNHAPDIPLDMISYHFYAGAKSRTDPTAWESFFSQLDGFTFEVEQIEEIRKILSPETRTTIDELGVILPDDNTPGAPQFPMVYWNAAAALYAYAWARISRQGIDVV
;
A
#
# COMPACT_ATOMS: atom_id res chain seq x y z
N MET A 1 -10.05 -27.56 -0.77
CA MET A 1 -10.95 -26.65 -0.03
C MET A 1 -10.75 -25.23 -0.56
N MET A 2 -11.02 -25.04 -1.85
CA MET A 2 -10.96 -23.75 -2.56
C MET A 2 -12.40 -23.29 -2.77
N ASN A 3 -12.90 -22.48 -1.85
CA ASN A 3 -14.13 -21.70 -1.98
C ASN A 3 -14.12 -20.78 -0.76
N ASN A 4 -13.67 -19.52 -0.93
CA ASN A 4 -13.99 -18.37 -0.07
C ASN A 4 -13.30 -17.04 -0.45
N ASN A 5 -12.55 -16.93 -1.55
CA ASN A 5 -11.91 -15.66 -1.94
C ASN A 5 -12.65 -14.92 -3.07
N ARG A 6 -13.95 -14.64 -2.90
CA ARG A 6 -14.72 -13.78 -3.85
C ARG A 6 -15.17 -12.44 -3.25
N SER A 7 -14.80 -12.13 -2.01
CA SER A 7 -15.30 -10.92 -1.30
C SER A 7 -14.26 -9.81 -1.11
N PHE A 8 -13.08 -9.90 -1.72
CA PHE A 8 -12.00 -8.88 -1.61
C PHE A 8 -11.94 -7.92 -2.82
N LEU A 9 -13.03 -7.80 -3.56
CA LEU A 9 -13.07 -7.23 -4.91
C LEU A 9 -13.91 -5.94 -4.97
N ILE A 10 -13.61 -5.00 -4.07
CA ILE A 10 -14.21 -3.64 -4.11
C ILE A 10 -13.20 -2.57 -4.49
N PHE A 11 -11.90 -2.91 -4.58
CA PHE A 11 -10.86 -1.91 -4.85
C PHE A 11 -10.20 -1.96 -6.22
N LEU A 12 -10.72 -2.71 -7.20
CA LEU A 12 -9.97 -2.83 -8.47
C LEU A 12 -10.75 -3.14 -9.76
N PHE A 13 -12.05 -2.86 -9.85
CA PHE A 13 -12.74 -2.98 -11.15
C PHE A 13 -13.87 -1.96 -11.29
N CYS A 14 -13.52 -0.75 -11.73
CA CYS A 14 -14.49 0.13 -12.39
C CYS A 14 -13.85 0.90 -13.55
N CYS A 15 -13.36 0.16 -14.55
CA CYS A 15 -13.37 0.60 -15.94
C CYS A 15 -13.07 -0.59 -16.87
N LEU A 16 -14.13 -1.18 -17.43
CA LEU A 16 -14.22 -1.90 -18.72
C LEU A 16 -15.41 -2.87 -18.71
N THR A 17 -16.61 -2.34 -18.87
CA THR A 17 -17.69 -3.09 -19.53
C THR A 17 -18.04 -2.36 -20.82
N LEU A 18 -17.10 -2.32 -21.76
CA LEU A 18 -17.39 -2.07 -23.17
C LEU A 18 -17.17 -3.32 -24.06
N ASP A 19 -16.68 -4.44 -23.50
CA ASP A 19 -16.53 -5.71 -24.23
C ASP A 19 -17.22 -6.93 -23.58
N ILE A 20 -18.16 -6.73 -22.64
CA ILE A 20 -19.11 -7.78 -22.24
C ILE A 20 -20.33 -7.76 -23.19
N VAL A 21 -20.08 -7.94 -24.48
CA VAL A 21 -21.12 -8.33 -25.45
C VAL A 21 -20.86 -9.73 -26.01
N HIS A 22 -19.68 -10.34 -25.77
CA HIS A 22 -19.32 -11.60 -26.42
C HIS A 22 -18.86 -12.77 -25.53
N LEU A 23 -19.01 -12.71 -24.20
CA LEU A 23 -18.66 -13.84 -23.31
C LEU A 23 -19.71 -14.14 -22.22
N LEU A 24 -21.00 -13.99 -22.53
CA LEU A 24 -22.04 -14.71 -21.79
C LEU A 24 -22.26 -16.07 -22.46
N PRO A 25 -22.19 -17.21 -21.74
CA PRO A 25 -22.86 -18.42 -22.18
C PRO A 25 -24.34 -18.06 -22.34
N THR A 26 -24.94 -18.42 -23.46
CA THR A 26 -26.39 -18.35 -23.68
C THR A 26 -27.09 -19.14 -22.59
N PHE A 27 -27.48 -18.46 -21.50
CA PHE A 27 -28.32 -19.03 -20.45
C PHE A 27 -29.77 -18.68 -20.75
N ASP A 28 -30.56 -19.75 -20.81
CA ASP A 28 -31.99 -19.82 -21.09
C ASP A 28 -32.79 -18.79 -20.27
N THR A 29 -33.44 -17.85 -20.96
CA THR A 29 -34.16 -16.70 -20.40
C THR A 29 -35.51 -17.06 -19.75
N ASN A 30 -35.74 -18.31 -19.36
CA ASN A 30 -37.08 -18.80 -19.02
C ASN A 30 -37.38 -19.05 -17.53
N GLN A 31 -36.62 -18.49 -16.58
CA GLN A 31 -36.92 -18.63 -15.14
C GLN A 31 -36.54 -17.40 -14.30
N VAL A 32 -37.02 -16.20 -14.64
CA VAL A 32 -37.08 -15.10 -13.66
C VAL A 32 -38.47 -14.46 -13.74
N GLN A 33 -39.30 -14.73 -12.73
CA GLN A 33 -40.53 -13.97 -12.49
C GLN A 33 -40.15 -12.54 -12.11
N HIS A 34 -40.16 -11.64 -13.10
CA HIS A 34 -40.12 -10.21 -12.86
C HIS A 34 -41.49 -9.76 -12.31
N ASN A 35 -41.52 -9.32 -11.05
CA ASN A 35 -42.47 -8.30 -10.65
C ASN A 35 -42.05 -7.01 -11.39
N GLN A 36 -42.63 -6.79 -12.56
CA GLN A 36 -42.44 -5.61 -13.39
C GLN A 36 -42.96 -4.38 -12.64
N SER A 37 -42.07 -3.45 -12.31
CA SER A 37 -42.47 -2.07 -12.03
C SER A 37 -43.01 -1.47 -13.33
N ASN A 38 -44.25 -0.95 -13.31
CA ASN A 38 -44.93 -0.23 -14.40
C ASN A 38 -44.29 1.14 -14.72
N ALA A 39 -42.96 1.26 -14.70
CA ALA A 39 -42.31 2.47 -15.17
C ALA A 39 -42.11 2.35 -16.68
N ASP A 40 -42.73 3.25 -17.45
CA ASP A 40 -42.46 3.37 -18.88
C ASP A 40 -40.95 3.58 -19.09
N PRO A 41 -40.33 2.94 -20.10
CA PRO A 41 -38.93 3.15 -20.39
C PRO A 41 -38.66 4.62 -20.68
N ILE A 42 -37.74 5.24 -19.93
CA ILE A 42 -37.27 6.59 -20.21
C ILE A 42 -36.49 6.53 -21.52
N LEU A 43 -37.01 7.18 -22.56
CA LEU A 43 -36.34 7.27 -23.85
C LEU A 43 -35.30 8.39 -23.76
N ILE A 44 -34.01 8.02 -23.75
CA ILE A 44 -32.89 8.96 -23.75
C ILE A 44 -32.38 9.08 -25.19
N GLU A 45 -32.59 10.24 -25.80
CA GLU A 45 -31.95 10.60 -27.07
C GLU A 45 -30.67 11.38 -26.80
N VAL A 46 -29.52 10.79 -27.12
CA VAL A 46 -28.22 11.47 -27.03
C VAL A 46 -27.94 12.18 -28.35
N SER A 47 -27.85 13.51 -28.32
CA SER A 47 -27.43 14.30 -29.48
C SER A 47 -25.93 14.56 -29.43
N TRP A 48 -25.19 13.94 -30.34
CA TRP A 48 -23.74 14.17 -30.50
C TRP A 48 -23.40 15.42 -31.32
N THR A 49 -24.40 16.22 -31.69
CA THR A 49 -24.22 17.37 -32.59
C THR A 49 -23.88 18.67 -31.85
N THR A 50 -24.05 18.69 -30.53
CA THR A 50 -23.74 19.84 -29.68
C THR A 50 -22.43 19.59 -28.92
N HIS A 51 -21.44 20.43 -29.18
CA HIS A 51 -20.23 20.49 -28.37
C HIS A 51 -20.54 21.24 -27.06
N ASP A 52 -20.28 20.60 -25.92
CA ASP A 52 -20.51 21.17 -24.59
C ASP A 52 -19.23 21.77 -24.00
N TYR A 53 -18.17 20.96 -23.90
CA TYR A 53 -16.84 21.39 -23.46
C TYR A 53 -15.75 20.46 -24.02
N ASP A 54 -14.51 20.95 -24.06
CA ASP A 54 -13.34 20.14 -24.39
C ASP A 54 -12.92 19.29 -23.18
N LEU A 55 -12.77 17.98 -23.38
CA LEU A 55 -12.28 17.09 -22.32
C LEU A 55 -10.78 17.34 -22.11
N HIS A 56 -10.41 17.71 -20.89
CA HIS A 56 -9.02 17.97 -20.50
C HIS A 56 -8.44 16.92 -19.55
N THR A 57 -9.19 15.85 -19.28
CA THR A 57 -8.74 14.74 -18.45
C THR A 57 -8.33 13.54 -19.29
N VAL A 58 -7.55 12.66 -18.69
CA VAL A 58 -7.14 11.38 -19.26
C VAL A 58 -7.69 10.24 -18.41
N PRO A 59 -7.92 9.04 -18.98
CA PRO A 59 -8.22 7.87 -18.18
C PRO A 59 -7.04 7.57 -17.26
N ALA A 60 -7.29 7.59 -15.95
CA ALA A 60 -6.36 7.14 -14.92
C ALA A 60 -6.91 5.86 -14.27
N LEU A 61 -6.07 5.16 -13.51
CA LEU A 61 -6.44 3.94 -12.78
C LEU A 61 -5.49 3.73 -11.62
N GLN A 62 -5.97 3.17 -10.52
CA GLN A 62 -5.12 2.72 -9.42
C GLN A 62 -4.99 1.18 -9.36
N VAL A 63 -3.77 0.72 -9.12
CA VAL A 63 -3.38 -0.67 -8.89
C VAL A 63 -2.82 -0.80 -7.47
N VAL A 64 -3.63 -1.32 -6.55
CA VAL A 64 -3.24 -1.54 -5.15
C VAL A 64 -2.56 -2.88 -4.99
N ALA A 65 -1.43 -2.90 -4.28
CA ALA A 65 -0.67 -4.09 -3.95
C ALA A 65 -1.57 -5.17 -3.30
N ASN A 66 -1.71 -6.32 -3.98
CA ASN A 66 -2.60 -7.39 -3.55
C ASN A 66 -2.04 -8.75 -3.96
N PRO A 67 -2.15 -9.80 -3.12
CA PRO A 67 -1.75 -11.15 -3.49
C PRO A 67 -2.36 -11.66 -4.81
N LEU A 68 -3.57 -11.22 -5.19
CA LEU A 68 -4.20 -11.58 -6.47
C LEU A 68 -3.49 -11.00 -7.70
N LEU A 69 -2.66 -9.97 -7.53
CA LEU A 69 -1.83 -9.37 -8.57
C LEU A 69 -0.40 -9.94 -8.58
N ALA A 70 0.00 -10.64 -7.52
CA ALA A 70 1.36 -11.11 -7.36
C ALA A 70 1.60 -12.47 -8.05
N ARG A 71 2.70 -12.57 -8.82
CA ARG A 71 3.12 -13.80 -9.54
C ARG A 71 3.21 -15.02 -8.64
N GLN A 72 3.55 -14.82 -7.37
CA GLN A 72 3.78 -15.86 -6.37
C GLN A 72 2.48 -16.51 -5.88
N PHE A 73 1.35 -15.80 -5.97
CA PHE A 73 0.11 -16.21 -5.30
C PHE A 73 -1.07 -16.36 -6.26
N SER A 74 -1.02 -15.75 -7.45
CA SER A 74 -2.15 -15.68 -8.36
C SER A 74 -1.85 -16.28 -9.73
N PRO A 75 -2.70 -17.17 -10.27
CA PRO A 75 -2.54 -17.68 -11.62
C PRO A 75 -3.00 -16.69 -12.70
N ILE A 76 -3.75 -15.63 -12.34
CA ILE A 76 -4.36 -14.68 -13.28
C ILE A 76 -3.60 -13.35 -13.40
N TYR A 77 -2.43 -13.22 -12.77
CA TYR A 77 -1.69 -11.95 -12.77
C TYR A 77 -1.34 -11.48 -14.19
N LYS A 78 -1.00 -12.43 -15.09
CA LYS A 78 -0.60 -12.12 -16.47
C LYS A 78 -1.73 -11.46 -17.24
N GLU A 79 -2.94 -12.01 -17.12
CA GLU A 79 -4.13 -11.47 -17.77
C GLU A 79 -4.47 -10.08 -17.22
N ILE A 80 -4.30 -9.85 -15.91
CA ILE A 80 -4.55 -8.55 -15.30
C ILE A 80 -3.61 -7.48 -15.86
N PHE A 81 -2.30 -7.73 -15.87
CA PHE A 81 -1.33 -6.76 -16.39
C PHE A 81 -1.38 -6.62 -17.92
N ALA A 82 -1.80 -7.66 -18.65
CA ALA A 82 -2.07 -7.57 -20.08
C ALA A 82 -3.29 -6.68 -20.38
N ASN A 83 -4.32 -6.72 -19.52
CA ASN A 83 -5.47 -5.82 -19.64
C ASN A 83 -5.11 -4.39 -19.22
N LEU A 84 -4.30 -4.22 -18.18
CA LEU A 84 -3.77 -2.91 -17.78
C LEU A 84 -3.04 -2.24 -18.95
N LYS A 85 -2.19 -2.99 -19.64
CA LYS A 85 -1.50 -2.50 -20.83
C LYS A 85 -2.45 -2.10 -21.97
N GLN A 86 -3.57 -2.80 -22.14
CA GLN A 86 -4.56 -2.51 -23.18
C GLN A 86 -5.42 -1.28 -22.86
N LEU A 87 -5.58 -0.93 -21.58
CA LEU A 87 -6.31 0.27 -21.16
C LEU A 87 -5.67 1.56 -21.68
N ASN A 88 -4.34 1.57 -21.91
CA ASN A 88 -3.60 2.71 -22.44
C ASN A 88 -3.88 4.00 -21.63
N ALA A 89 -3.96 3.83 -20.31
CA ALA A 89 -4.25 4.88 -19.33
C ALA A 89 -2.99 5.69 -18.99
N GLU A 90 -3.17 6.98 -18.72
CA GLU A 90 -2.12 7.88 -18.25
C GLU A 90 -2.27 8.09 -16.74
N TYR A 91 -1.18 8.44 -16.07
CA TYR A 91 -1.14 8.58 -14.61
C TYR A 91 -1.64 7.32 -13.89
N THR A 92 -1.41 6.14 -14.49
CA THR A 92 -1.72 4.89 -13.82
C THR A 92 -0.93 4.85 -12.51
N ARG A 93 -1.62 4.56 -11.42
CA ARG A 93 -1.11 4.63 -10.06
C ARG A 93 -0.84 3.25 -9.50
N TYR A 94 0.30 3.07 -8.85
CA TYR A 94 0.60 1.89 -8.06
C TYR A 94 0.64 2.25 -6.58
N ALA A 95 -0.11 1.54 -5.74
CA ALA A 95 -0.16 1.79 -4.30
C ALA A 95 0.29 0.57 -3.50
N ALA A 96 1.48 0.65 -2.90
CA ALA A 96 1.98 -0.37 -1.98
C ALA A 96 1.43 -0.10 -0.57
N TRP A 97 0.32 -0.77 -0.24
CA TRP A 97 -0.54 -0.41 0.91
C TRP A 97 -0.44 -1.38 2.10
N PHE A 98 -0.71 -0.87 3.31
CA PHE A 98 -0.36 -1.49 4.58
C PHE A 98 -1.06 -2.82 4.88
N PRO A 99 -2.26 -3.15 4.36
CA PRO A 99 -2.91 -4.41 4.70
C PRO A 99 -2.05 -5.62 4.33
N TYR A 100 -1.10 -5.49 3.40
CA TYR A 100 -0.15 -6.54 3.09
C TYR A 100 1.29 -6.08 3.35
N PRO A 101 1.77 -6.04 4.61
CA PRO A 101 3.06 -5.43 4.96
C PRO A 101 4.24 -6.00 4.18
N LYS A 102 4.23 -7.32 3.93
CA LYS A 102 5.29 -8.01 3.17
C LYS A 102 5.29 -7.70 1.67
N LEU A 103 4.19 -7.16 1.14
CA LEU A 103 4.08 -6.68 -0.24
C LEU A 103 4.23 -5.15 -0.35
N ALA A 104 4.35 -4.43 0.78
CA ALA A 104 4.36 -2.97 0.81
C ALA A 104 5.66 -2.38 1.38
N VAL A 105 6.30 -3.06 2.32
CA VAL A 105 7.44 -2.54 3.08
C VAL A 105 8.67 -3.37 2.79
N ALA A 106 9.72 -2.72 2.28
CA ALA A 106 10.96 -3.39 1.91
C ALA A 106 11.81 -3.77 3.13
N GLU A 107 11.80 -2.96 4.19
CA GLU A 107 12.60 -3.19 5.38
C GLU A 107 11.68 -3.23 6.61
N LEU A 108 11.11 -4.40 6.88
CA LEU A 108 10.17 -4.58 8.01
C LEU A 108 10.87 -4.64 9.37
N ASP A 109 12.13 -5.08 9.40
CA ASP A 109 12.96 -5.14 10.60
C ASP A 109 13.88 -3.91 10.66
N PRO A 110 14.09 -3.29 11.84
CA PRO A 110 14.96 -2.13 11.95
C PRO A 110 16.39 -2.49 11.60
N PRO A 111 17.15 -1.56 11.01
CA PRO A 111 18.59 -1.66 11.01
C PRO A 111 19.13 -1.81 12.43
N SER A 112 19.93 -2.83 12.65
CA SER A 112 20.34 -3.24 14.00
C SER A 112 21.82 -2.98 14.27
N GLY A 113 22.57 -2.52 13.26
CA GLY A 113 24.02 -2.41 13.33
C GLY A 113 24.62 -3.79 13.55
N ILE A 114 25.35 -4.00 14.64
CA ILE A 114 26.21 -5.19 14.85
C ILE A 114 25.48 -6.51 15.16
N PHE A 115 24.19 -6.46 15.48
CA PHE A 115 23.40 -7.65 15.81
C PHE A 115 22.75 -8.24 14.56
N GLN A 116 22.51 -9.55 14.55
CA GLN A 116 21.62 -10.14 13.55
C GLN A 116 20.45 -10.83 14.25
N CYS A 117 19.23 -10.50 13.83
CA CYS A 117 18.03 -11.08 14.40
C CYS A 117 17.23 -11.88 13.39
N GLY A 118 16.39 -12.77 13.92
CA GLY A 118 15.33 -13.43 13.17
C GLY A 118 14.09 -13.57 14.05
N ASN A 119 12.92 -13.36 13.46
CA ASN A 119 11.62 -13.44 14.13
C ASN A 119 10.61 -14.12 13.19
N VAL A 120 10.22 -15.36 13.49
CA VAL A 120 9.23 -16.09 12.70
C VAL A 120 8.25 -16.86 13.57
N GLY A 121 7.01 -16.99 13.10
CA GLY A 121 5.98 -17.81 13.75
C GLY A 121 6.20 -19.31 13.60
N GLU A 122 5.30 -20.09 14.18
CA GLU A 122 5.35 -21.56 14.10
C GLU A 122 5.29 -22.05 12.65
N ASN A 123 6.08 -23.08 12.36
CA ASN A 123 6.24 -23.74 11.06
C ASN A 123 6.98 -22.93 9.99
N PHE A 124 7.52 -21.76 10.33
CA PHE A 124 8.47 -21.02 9.49
C PHE A 124 9.92 -21.31 9.91
N SER A 125 10.90 -20.84 9.13
CA SER A 125 12.32 -21.00 9.43
C SER A 125 13.03 -19.65 9.41
N ILE A 126 13.90 -19.43 10.39
CA ILE A 126 14.83 -18.30 10.40
C ILE A 126 16.08 -18.70 9.61
N ASN A 127 16.56 -17.81 8.76
CA ASN A 127 17.86 -17.91 8.13
C ASN A 127 18.75 -16.78 8.65
N LEU A 128 19.90 -17.14 9.24
CA LEU A 128 20.91 -16.19 9.74
C LEU A 128 22.19 -16.36 8.92
N SER A 129 22.88 -15.25 8.68
CA SER A 129 24.12 -15.22 7.91
C SER A 129 25.05 -14.11 8.38
N CYS A 130 26.25 -14.53 8.78
CA CYS A 130 27.44 -13.74 9.06
C CYS A 130 28.50 -13.93 7.96
N GLU A 131 28.13 -14.27 6.72
CA GLU A 131 29.11 -14.63 5.67
C GLU A 131 30.03 -13.47 5.25
N GLN A 132 29.66 -12.22 5.54
CA GLN A 132 30.44 -11.06 5.13
C GLN A 132 31.85 -11.05 5.74
N ASN A 133 32.84 -10.66 4.93
CA ASN A 133 34.25 -10.61 5.31
C ASN A 133 34.77 -11.94 5.90
N GLY A 134 34.19 -13.07 5.48
CA GLY A 134 34.53 -14.40 6.00
C GLY A 134 34.07 -14.63 7.44
N GLY A 135 33.12 -13.84 7.92
CA GLY A 135 32.64 -13.91 9.29
C GLY A 135 31.91 -15.20 9.62
N VAL A 136 31.78 -15.43 10.91
CA VAL A 136 31.03 -16.55 11.47
C VAL A 136 30.12 -16.07 12.60
N ILE A 137 29.05 -16.82 12.82
CA ILE A 137 28.19 -16.67 13.97
C ILE A 137 29.02 -17.04 15.20
N SER A 138 29.38 -16.04 16.00
CA SER A 138 30.28 -16.21 17.15
C SER A 138 29.52 -16.51 18.44
N GLN A 139 28.33 -15.92 18.58
CA GLN A 139 27.54 -15.99 19.81
C GLN A 139 26.04 -15.90 19.50
N VAL A 140 25.25 -16.54 20.36
CA VAL A 140 23.80 -16.35 20.45
C VAL A 140 23.54 -15.56 21.74
N ASP A 141 23.09 -14.32 21.60
CA ASP A 141 22.76 -13.43 22.71
C ASP A 141 21.38 -13.73 23.28
N PHE A 142 20.45 -14.06 22.40
CA PHE A 142 19.08 -14.37 22.75
C PHE A 142 18.53 -15.43 21.80
N ALA A 143 17.77 -16.38 22.35
CA ALA A 143 16.95 -17.29 21.56
C ALA A 143 15.76 -17.74 22.41
N SER A 144 14.56 -17.61 21.87
CA SER A 144 13.33 -18.06 22.51
C SER A 144 12.31 -18.55 21.49
N TYR A 145 11.87 -19.80 21.65
CA TYR A 145 10.64 -20.32 21.08
C TYR A 145 9.51 -20.18 22.12
N GLY A 146 8.57 -19.25 21.90
CA GLY A 146 7.60 -18.87 22.91
C GLY A 146 6.82 -17.59 22.58
N THR A 147 6.55 -16.78 23.60
CA THR A 147 5.81 -15.50 23.49
C THR A 147 6.70 -14.28 23.73
N SER A 148 7.97 -14.36 23.33
CA SER A 148 8.93 -13.26 23.47
C SER A 148 8.54 -12.05 22.63
N THR A 149 8.95 -10.88 23.11
CA THR A 149 8.70 -9.57 22.50
C THR A 149 10.02 -8.77 22.41
N GLY A 150 9.94 -7.50 22.04
CA GLY A 150 11.07 -6.63 21.77
C GLY A 150 11.45 -6.52 20.28
N THR A 151 12.24 -5.50 19.96
CA THR A 151 12.87 -5.30 18.64
C THR A 151 14.30 -5.82 18.67
N CYS A 152 14.92 -6.00 17.51
CA CYS A 152 16.31 -6.45 17.43
C CYS A 152 17.23 -5.53 18.25
N GLY A 153 18.06 -6.11 19.13
CA GLY A 153 18.89 -5.38 20.10
C GLY A 153 18.21 -5.15 21.47
N GLN A 154 16.88 -5.28 21.56
CA GLN A 154 16.08 -5.07 22.79
C GLN A 154 15.05 -6.19 23.02
N LEU A 155 15.43 -7.43 22.72
CA LEU A 155 14.55 -8.59 22.88
C LEU A 155 14.30 -8.93 24.35
N GLN A 156 13.06 -9.28 24.67
CA GLN A 156 12.61 -9.65 26.00
C GLN A 156 11.96 -11.03 25.99
N GLN A 157 12.32 -11.85 26.98
CA GLN A 157 11.74 -13.18 27.12
C GLN A 157 10.27 -13.08 27.58
N GLY A 158 9.38 -13.80 26.90
CA GLY A 158 7.98 -13.91 27.29
C GLY A 158 7.72 -14.88 28.44
N THR A 159 6.48 -14.89 28.92
CA THR A 159 6.00 -15.84 29.95
C THR A 159 5.99 -17.29 29.46
N CYS A 160 5.83 -17.51 28.15
CA CYS A 160 6.05 -18.79 27.51
C CYS A 160 7.42 -18.79 26.83
N HIS A 161 8.25 -19.78 27.17
CA HIS A 161 9.61 -19.93 26.64
C HIS A 161 10.06 -21.39 26.75
N ALA A 162 10.56 -21.97 25.65
CA ALA A 162 11.22 -23.26 25.69
C ALA A 162 12.66 -23.12 26.21
N ALA A 163 12.95 -23.67 27.39
CA ALA A 163 14.24 -23.51 28.08
C ALA A 163 15.47 -24.02 27.28
N ASN A 164 15.26 -24.90 26.30
CA ASN A 164 16.30 -25.42 25.41
C ASN A 164 16.57 -24.53 24.17
N SER A 165 15.86 -23.40 24.02
CA SER A 165 15.91 -22.56 22.81
C SER A 165 17.33 -22.13 22.47
N SER A 166 18.06 -21.61 23.46
CA SER A 166 19.44 -21.15 23.28
C SER A 166 20.40 -22.28 22.90
N ASP A 167 20.27 -23.46 23.51
CA ASP A 167 21.18 -24.58 23.22
C ASP A 167 20.97 -25.14 21.82
N ILE A 168 19.71 -25.23 21.37
CA ILE A 168 19.35 -25.65 20.02
C ILE A 168 19.95 -24.69 19.00
N VAL A 169 19.75 -23.38 19.19
CA VAL A 169 20.24 -22.36 18.25
C VAL A 169 21.77 -22.32 18.24
N LYS A 170 22.42 -22.38 19.41
CA LYS A 170 23.90 -22.43 19.51
C LYS A 170 24.45 -23.61 18.73
N LYS A 171 23.88 -24.80 18.93
CA LYS A 171 24.28 -26.02 18.21
C LYS A 171 24.07 -25.91 16.70
N ALA A 172 22.99 -25.23 16.28
CA ALA A 172 22.68 -25.06 14.87
C ALA A 172 23.60 -24.04 14.18
N CYS A 173 23.99 -22.97 14.86
CA CYS A 173 24.52 -21.76 14.23
C CYS A 173 25.97 -21.40 14.59
N VAL A 174 26.39 -21.56 15.84
CA VAL A 174 27.71 -21.06 16.29
C VAL A 174 28.84 -21.75 15.53
N GLY A 175 29.83 -20.96 15.08
CA GLY A 175 30.97 -21.39 14.29
C GLY A 175 30.71 -21.54 12.79
N LYS A 176 29.48 -21.30 12.32
CA LYS A 176 29.12 -21.34 10.90
C LYS A 176 28.98 -19.94 10.33
N GLN A 177 29.15 -19.80 9.02
CA GLN A 177 28.90 -18.54 8.34
C GLN A 177 27.40 -18.27 8.22
N SER A 178 26.59 -19.32 7.99
CA SER A 178 25.13 -19.23 7.96
C SER A 178 24.48 -20.45 8.60
N CYS A 179 23.21 -20.30 9.01
CA CYS A 179 22.39 -21.39 9.54
C CYS A 179 20.91 -21.16 9.25
N SER A 180 20.13 -22.25 9.25
CA SER A 180 18.67 -22.22 9.18
C SER A 180 18.09 -22.96 10.38
N VAL A 181 17.14 -22.33 11.08
CA VAL A 181 16.50 -22.87 12.29
C VAL A 181 14.97 -22.91 12.11
N PRO A 182 14.37 -24.11 12.00
CA PRO A 182 12.92 -24.26 11.91
C PRO A 182 12.21 -23.96 13.24
N SER A 183 11.26 -23.04 13.24
CA SER A 183 10.37 -22.71 14.36
C SER A 183 9.29 -23.78 14.51
N THR A 184 9.61 -24.91 15.13
CA THR A 184 8.68 -26.05 15.22
C THR A 184 8.62 -26.67 16.61
N PHE A 185 7.44 -27.13 17.02
CA PHE A 185 7.25 -27.86 18.27
C PHE A 185 8.07 -29.17 18.30
N LYS A 186 8.36 -29.77 17.15
CA LYS A 186 9.21 -30.97 17.07
C LYS A 186 10.65 -30.68 17.50
N LEU A 187 11.14 -29.48 17.22
CA LEU A 187 12.51 -29.09 17.55
C LEU A 187 12.62 -28.57 19.00
N PHE A 188 11.69 -27.70 19.42
CA PHE A 188 11.77 -27.01 20.71
C PHE A 188 10.88 -27.61 21.81
N GLY A 189 9.92 -28.46 21.46
CA GLY A 189 8.83 -28.88 22.34
C GLY A 189 7.65 -27.90 22.30
N ASP A 190 6.63 -28.16 23.14
CA ASP A 190 5.49 -27.25 23.33
C ASP A 190 5.53 -26.65 24.76
N PRO A 191 6.19 -25.49 24.95
CA PRO A 191 6.31 -24.86 26.27
C PRO A 191 5.00 -24.27 26.81
N CYS A 192 3.96 -24.13 25.97
CA CYS A 192 2.66 -23.58 26.37
C CYS A 192 1.54 -24.02 25.42
N PHE A 193 0.90 -25.14 25.74
CA PHE A 193 -0.17 -25.71 24.91
C PHE A 193 -1.30 -24.71 24.64
N GLY A 194 -1.78 -24.66 23.39
CA GLY A 194 -2.87 -23.78 22.97
C GLY A 194 -2.49 -22.30 22.76
N THR A 195 -1.24 -21.93 23.03
CA THR A 195 -0.72 -20.57 22.76
C THR A 195 0.12 -20.59 21.48
N VAL A 196 -0.10 -19.62 20.59
CA VAL A 196 0.73 -19.47 19.37
C VAL A 196 2.14 -19.04 19.78
N LYS A 197 3.16 -19.72 19.24
CA LYS A 197 4.57 -19.46 19.56
C LYS A 197 5.30 -18.79 18.40
N ARG A 198 6.41 -18.13 18.72
CA ARG A 198 7.34 -17.58 17.73
C ARG A 198 8.75 -17.90 18.15
N LEU A 199 9.63 -18.09 17.17
CA LEU A 199 11.06 -18.19 17.38
C LEU A 199 11.66 -16.81 17.15
N LEU A 200 12.26 -16.24 18.19
CA LEU A 200 13.05 -15.01 18.14
C LEU A 200 14.50 -15.35 18.45
N ILE A 201 15.43 -14.91 17.62
CA ILE A 201 16.87 -15.14 17.77
C ILE A 201 17.61 -13.81 17.60
N GLN A 202 18.64 -13.58 18.43
CA GLN A 202 19.66 -12.55 18.24
C GLN A 202 21.05 -13.19 18.35
N ILE A 203 21.91 -12.89 17.38
CA ILE A 203 23.28 -13.38 17.32
C ILE A 203 24.29 -12.24 17.12
N GLN A 204 25.56 -12.55 17.38
CA GLN A 204 26.70 -11.70 17.04
C GLN A 204 27.61 -12.40 16.03
N CYS A 205 28.04 -11.65 15.03
CA CYS A 205 29.04 -12.09 14.06
C CYS A 205 30.46 -11.75 14.55
N ASN A 206 31.44 -12.57 14.17
CA ASN A 206 32.86 -12.21 14.26
C ASN A 206 33.52 -12.37 12.87
N PRO A 207 34.05 -11.28 12.26
CA PRO A 207 33.97 -9.90 12.75
C PRO A 207 32.51 -9.38 12.82
N PRO A 208 32.21 -8.36 13.66
CA PRO A 208 30.90 -7.73 13.71
C PRO A 208 30.46 -7.22 12.34
N GLN A 209 29.15 -7.27 12.07
CA GLN A 209 28.57 -6.89 10.78
C GLN A 209 27.47 -5.89 10.99
N ASN A 210 27.51 -4.77 10.28
CA ASN A 210 26.42 -3.81 10.29
C ASN A 210 25.30 -4.29 9.37
N ASN A 211 24.15 -4.63 9.95
CA ASN A 211 23.05 -5.28 9.28
C ASN A 211 21.87 -4.33 9.07
N THR A 212 21.37 -4.39 7.84
CA THR A 212 20.09 -3.87 7.33
C THR A 212 19.30 -5.03 6.76
N TYR A 213 17.98 -4.90 6.67
CA TYR A 213 17.07 -6.04 6.44
C TYR A 213 16.13 -5.83 5.25
N TYR A 214 16.61 -5.13 4.22
CA TYR A 214 15.87 -4.97 2.96
C TYR A 214 15.55 -6.32 2.31
N ASN A 215 14.28 -6.53 1.99
CA ASN A 215 13.74 -7.69 1.30
C ASN A 215 12.74 -7.25 0.23
N PHE A 216 13.20 -7.24 -1.01
CA PHE A 216 12.39 -6.84 -2.16
C PHE A 216 11.65 -7.98 -2.83
N ASN A 217 11.79 -9.24 -2.37
CA ASN A 217 11.32 -10.43 -3.10
C ASN A 217 9.82 -10.42 -3.48
N TYR A 218 8.98 -9.78 -2.67
CA TYR A 218 7.54 -9.66 -2.94
C TYR A 218 7.18 -8.35 -3.63
N LEU A 219 7.81 -7.25 -3.23
CA LEU A 219 7.57 -5.91 -3.77
C LEU A 219 8.00 -5.83 -5.25
N ASP A 220 9.20 -6.33 -5.55
CA ASP A 220 9.85 -6.26 -6.85
C ASP A 220 8.97 -6.80 -7.96
N THR A 221 8.42 -8.01 -7.78
CA THR A 221 7.74 -8.70 -8.89
C THR A 221 6.48 -8.00 -9.35
N MET A 222 5.71 -7.47 -8.40
CA MET A 222 4.43 -6.84 -8.71
C MET A 222 4.64 -5.43 -9.24
N LEU A 223 5.60 -4.68 -8.68
CA LEU A 223 5.95 -3.38 -9.24
C LEU A 223 6.57 -3.53 -10.63
N GLN A 224 7.42 -4.53 -10.89
CA GLN A 224 7.91 -4.81 -12.25
C GLN A 224 6.78 -5.06 -13.24
N ASP A 225 5.83 -5.94 -12.92
CA ASP A 225 4.68 -6.22 -13.79
C ASP A 225 3.89 -4.94 -14.08
N PHE A 226 3.70 -4.09 -13.08
CA PHE A 226 3.07 -2.79 -13.24
C PHE A 226 3.87 -1.86 -14.14
N LEU A 227 5.18 -1.71 -13.90
CA LEU A 227 6.07 -0.83 -14.66
C LEU A 227 6.20 -1.26 -16.12
N ASP A 228 6.20 -2.57 -16.39
CA ASP A 228 6.25 -3.14 -17.74
C ASP A 228 4.91 -2.99 -18.49
N ALA A 229 3.79 -3.08 -17.75
CA ALA A 229 2.44 -2.88 -18.30
C ALA A 229 2.14 -1.41 -18.64
N THR A 230 2.77 -0.48 -17.92
CA THR A 230 2.60 0.98 -18.07
C THR A 230 3.78 1.64 -18.78
N ASP A 231 4.65 0.86 -19.41
CA ASP A 231 5.82 1.41 -20.09
C ASP A 231 5.42 2.35 -21.24
N GLY A 232 6.11 3.49 -21.33
CA GLY A 232 5.78 4.57 -22.26
C GLY A 232 4.64 5.50 -21.84
N HIS A 233 3.99 5.26 -20.69
CA HIS A 233 2.94 6.11 -20.13
C HIS A 233 3.39 6.82 -18.85
N SER A 234 2.71 7.93 -18.53
CA SER A 234 2.89 8.62 -17.25
C SER A 234 2.41 7.71 -16.12
N ARG A 235 3.22 7.59 -15.06
CA ARG A 235 2.93 6.70 -13.92
C ARG A 235 3.11 7.42 -12.59
N ILE A 236 2.26 7.08 -11.63
CA ILE A 236 2.39 7.55 -10.24
C ILE A 236 2.65 6.34 -9.35
N ILE A 237 3.73 6.37 -8.57
CA ILE A 237 4.08 5.26 -7.69
C ILE A 237 4.02 5.74 -6.25
N SER A 238 3.20 5.07 -5.46
CA SER A 238 2.97 5.33 -4.04
C SER A 238 3.51 4.15 -3.24
N PHE A 239 4.56 4.40 -2.46
CA PHE A 239 4.96 3.50 -1.39
C PHE A 239 4.33 4.01 -0.10
N SER A 240 3.05 3.73 0.06
CA SER A 240 2.24 4.43 1.05
C SER A 240 2.65 4.07 2.48
N THR A 241 3.07 2.83 2.68
CA THR A 241 3.32 2.27 4.01
C THR A 241 4.75 2.47 4.51
N GLN A 242 4.87 3.10 5.67
CA GLN A 242 6.13 3.29 6.37
C GLN A 242 6.52 2.03 7.18
N PRO A 243 7.82 1.73 7.34
CA PRO A 243 8.26 0.76 8.33
C PRO A 243 7.90 1.17 9.77
N ASN A 244 7.29 0.26 10.53
CA ASN A 244 6.89 0.53 11.92
C ASN A 244 8.07 0.87 12.84
N TRP A 245 9.30 0.44 12.52
CA TRP A 245 10.48 0.79 13.30
C TRP A 245 10.90 2.26 13.19
N LEU A 246 10.35 3.01 12.22
CA LEU A 246 10.52 4.45 12.17
C LEU A 246 9.74 5.16 13.28
N PHE A 247 8.78 4.50 13.92
CA PHE A 247 7.90 5.06 14.94
C PHE A 247 8.29 4.57 16.34
N LYS A 248 8.01 5.43 17.33
CA LYS A 248 8.07 5.06 18.75
C LYS A 248 6.93 4.09 19.03
N LEU A 249 7.27 2.89 19.50
CA LEU A 249 6.30 1.84 19.83
C LEU A 249 6.46 1.42 21.30
N ASP A 250 5.36 1.37 22.04
CA ASP A 250 5.34 0.82 23.41
C ASP A 250 5.64 -0.68 23.41
N THR A 251 5.14 -1.38 22.38
CA THR A 251 5.40 -2.80 22.14
C THR A 251 5.68 -3.01 20.66
N PRO A 252 6.64 -3.87 20.29
CA PRO A 252 6.88 -4.16 18.88
C PRO A 252 5.65 -4.79 18.24
N HIS A 253 5.38 -4.35 17.01
CA HIS A 253 4.30 -4.89 16.21
C HIS A 253 4.73 -6.18 15.51
N ILE A 254 3.85 -7.18 15.51
CA ILE A 254 4.11 -8.47 14.87
C ILE A 254 3.11 -8.63 13.72
N TYR A 255 3.65 -8.72 12.50
CA TYR A 255 2.88 -8.96 11.29
C TYR A 255 2.85 -10.45 10.90
N PRO A 256 1.89 -10.88 10.06
CA PRO A 256 1.78 -12.26 9.60
C PRO A 256 3.03 -12.78 8.88
N ASP A 257 3.41 -14.04 9.14
CA ASP A 257 4.54 -14.66 8.46
C ASP A 257 4.23 -15.03 7.00
N ASN A 258 2.98 -15.34 6.68
CA ASN A 258 2.53 -15.55 5.31
C ASN A 258 2.25 -14.20 4.64
N ALA A 259 2.96 -13.90 3.55
CA ALA A 259 2.83 -12.65 2.82
C ALA A 259 1.45 -12.42 2.18
N SER A 260 0.63 -13.46 2.00
CA SER A 260 -0.72 -13.30 1.45
C SER A 260 -1.81 -12.96 2.48
N LEU A 261 -1.46 -12.90 3.77
CA LEU A 261 -2.40 -12.58 4.85
C LEU A 261 -2.38 -11.09 5.16
N THR A 262 -3.55 -10.57 5.51
CA THR A 262 -3.71 -9.16 5.85
C THR A 262 -3.30 -8.83 7.28
N ASP A 263 -2.89 -7.58 7.51
CA ASP A 263 -2.72 -6.96 8.81
C ASP A 263 -3.31 -5.56 8.84
N TRP A 264 -4.61 -5.48 9.13
CA TRP A 264 -5.34 -4.22 9.23
C TRP A 264 -4.94 -3.34 10.43
N ARG A 265 -4.04 -3.81 11.29
CA ARG A 265 -3.51 -3.06 12.43
C ARG A 265 -2.05 -2.66 12.23
N TYR A 266 -1.53 -2.79 11.02
CA TYR A 266 -0.13 -2.48 10.74
C TYR A 266 0.28 -1.05 11.10
N PRO A 267 -0.47 0.02 10.76
CA PRO A 267 -0.03 1.40 11.03
C PRO A 267 -0.13 1.70 12.54
N VAL A 268 0.97 1.48 13.26
CA VAL A 268 1.07 1.71 14.70
C VAL A 268 2.10 2.77 15.05
N GLY A 269 1.84 3.49 16.15
CA GLY A 269 2.68 4.61 16.58
C GLY A 269 2.30 5.90 15.84
N THR A 270 2.42 7.04 16.51
CA THR A 270 2.04 8.36 16.00
C THR A 270 3.19 9.36 16.02
N GLU A 271 4.35 8.94 16.53
CA GLU A 271 5.56 9.76 16.65
C GLU A 271 6.75 8.99 16.08
N LEU A 272 7.62 9.69 15.34
CA LEU A 272 8.84 9.10 14.81
C LEU A 272 9.90 8.96 15.90
N VAL A 273 10.78 7.96 15.75
CA VAL A 273 11.99 7.81 16.58
C VAL A 273 12.98 8.94 16.29
N ASP A 274 13.09 9.34 15.02
CA ASP A 274 13.93 10.45 14.54
C ASP A 274 13.08 11.68 14.22
N ASP A 275 13.07 12.65 15.14
CA ASP A 275 12.33 13.90 14.98
C ASP A 275 12.84 14.77 13.81
N THR A 276 14.05 14.52 13.28
CA THR A 276 14.57 15.22 12.09
C THR A 276 14.01 14.66 10.79
N MET A 277 13.33 13.51 10.84
CA MET A 277 12.78 12.78 9.68
C MET A 277 13.83 12.36 8.64
N HIS A 278 15.13 12.39 8.99
CA HIS A 278 16.19 11.98 8.09
C HIS A 278 16.07 10.49 7.77
N ALA A 279 15.85 9.64 8.78
CA ALA A 279 15.68 8.20 8.60
C ALA A 279 14.48 7.87 7.70
N LEU A 280 13.37 8.59 7.87
CA LEU A 280 12.18 8.47 7.02
C LEU A 280 12.52 8.79 5.56
N GLY A 281 13.13 9.96 5.33
CA GLY A 281 13.52 10.37 3.98
C GLY A 281 14.50 9.41 3.33
N ASP A 282 15.50 8.95 4.08
CA ASP A 282 16.52 8.02 3.59
C ASP A 282 15.94 6.65 3.21
N TYR A 283 14.99 6.12 3.99
CA TYR A 283 14.30 4.88 3.64
C TYR A 283 13.62 5.00 2.27
N TYR A 284 12.83 6.05 2.06
CA TYR A 284 12.15 6.27 0.79
C TYR A 284 13.11 6.59 -0.36
N GLY A 285 14.16 7.36 -0.11
CA GLY A 285 15.16 7.64 -1.11
C GLY A 285 15.89 6.39 -1.61
N ARG A 286 16.25 5.48 -0.70
CA ARG A 286 16.86 4.18 -1.04
C ARG A 286 15.89 3.28 -1.79
N LEU A 287 14.62 3.29 -1.38
CA LEU A 287 13.56 2.54 -2.05
C LEU A 287 13.38 3.01 -3.50
N VAL A 288 13.36 4.31 -3.78
CA VAL A 288 13.33 4.83 -5.16
C VAL A 288 14.65 4.54 -5.90
N ALA A 289 15.80 4.70 -5.25
CA ALA A 289 17.11 4.40 -5.86
C ALA A 289 17.27 2.91 -6.23
N TRP A 290 16.64 2.01 -5.48
CA TRP A 290 16.58 0.58 -5.84
C TRP A 290 16.00 0.36 -7.23
N TYR A 291 14.97 1.09 -7.63
CA TYR A 291 14.33 0.93 -8.94
C TYR A 291 14.90 1.84 -10.04
N THR A 292 15.47 3.00 -9.68
CA THR A 292 15.88 4.04 -10.64
C THR A 292 17.39 4.19 -10.79
N ARG A 293 18.21 3.58 -9.91
CA ARG A 293 19.67 3.77 -9.88
C ARG A 293 20.46 2.46 -9.80
N GLY A 294 19.82 1.31 -9.99
CA GLY A 294 20.46 0.01 -9.86
C GLY A 294 20.85 -0.35 -8.42
N GLY A 295 20.24 0.28 -7.42
CA GLY A 295 20.52 0.04 -6.01
C GLY A 295 20.88 1.29 -5.21
N PHE A 296 21.37 1.09 -3.99
CA PHE A 296 21.68 2.17 -3.04
C PHE A 296 22.80 1.78 -2.07
N ILE A 297 23.25 2.76 -1.28
CA ILE A 297 24.14 2.56 -0.14
C ILE A 297 23.33 2.83 1.13
N ASP A 298 23.32 1.90 2.06
CA ASP A 298 22.61 2.08 3.34
C ASP A 298 23.38 2.96 4.33
N GLU A 299 22.80 3.22 5.50
CA GLU A 299 23.37 4.09 6.54
C GLU A 299 24.69 3.58 7.12
N TYR A 300 25.04 2.32 6.88
CA TYR A 300 26.30 1.72 7.31
C TYR A 300 27.32 1.63 6.18
N GLY A 301 27.04 2.25 5.03
CA GLY A 301 27.93 2.27 3.88
C GLY A 301 27.89 0.98 3.05
N ARG A 302 26.92 0.09 3.29
CA ARG A 302 26.81 -1.17 2.55
C ARG A 302 26.04 -0.95 1.26
N LYS A 303 26.61 -1.44 0.17
CA LYS A 303 25.99 -1.41 -1.15
C LYS A 303 24.95 -2.52 -1.29
N HIS A 304 23.75 -2.14 -1.66
CA HIS A 304 22.68 -3.03 -2.12
C HIS A 304 22.49 -2.78 -3.61
N THR A 305 22.44 -3.85 -4.42
CA THR A 305 22.40 -3.73 -5.89
C THR A 305 21.15 -4.38 -6.45
N SER A 306 20.48 -3.67 -7.34
CA SER A 306 19.45 -4.20 -8.22
C SER A 306 19.95 -4.16 -9.67
N ASN A 307 19.17 -4.71 -10.60
CA ASN A 307 19.43 -4.59 -12.04
C ASN A 307 18.43 -3.63 -12.71
N TYR A 308 17.82 -2.72 -11.95
CA TYR A 308 16.76 -1.84 -12.42
C TYR A 308 17.27 -0.43 -12.77
N ASP A 309 16.67 0.16 -13.80
CA ASP A 309 16.93 1.52 -14.27
C ASP A 309 15.64 2.08 -14.90
N TYR A 310 14.57 2.11 -14.11
CA TYR A 310 13.25 2.54 -14.59
C TYR A 310 13.15 4.06 -14.65
N ASN A 311 12.47 4.58 -15.68
CA ASN A 311 11.97 5.95 -15.66
C ASN A 311 10.78 6.06 -14.70
N TRP A 312 10.78 7.11 -13.90
CA TRP A 312 9.83 7.30 -12.82
C TRP A 312 9.46 8.78 -12.76
N ASP A 313 8.20 9.08 -13.13
CA ASP A 313 7.76 10.46 -13.34
C ASP A 313 7.19 11.09 -12.06
N TYR A 314 6.30 10.35 -11.37
CA TYR A 314 5.62 10.83 -10.16
C TYR A 314 5.76 9.87 -8.98
N THR A 315 5.98 10.42 -7.80
CA THR A 315 5.86 9.70 -6.52
C THR A 315 4.74 10.30 -5.70
N GLU A 316 3.76 9.50 -5.27
CA GLU A 316 2.81 9.96 -4.26
C GLU A 316 3.33 9.63 -2.86
N ILE A 317 3.25 10.63 -1.98
CA ILE A 317 3.77 10.49 -0.62
C ILE A 317 2.61 10.15 0.32
N PHE A 318 2.53 8.84 0.62
CA PHE A 318 1.61 8.22 1.58
C PHE A 318 0.17 8.10 1.07
N ASN A 319 -0.71 7.56 1.90
CA ASN A 319 -2.12 7.29 1.63
C ASN A 319 -2.91 7.51 2.91
N GLU A 320 -4.11 8.08 2.81
CA GLU A 320 -5.04 8.32 3.93
C GLU A 320 -4.32 8.89 5.17
N VAL A 321 -3.51 9.94 4.98
CA VAL A 321 -2.49 10.38 5.95
C VAL A 321 -3.05 10.86 7.28
N GLU A 322 -4.28 11.36 7.29
CA GLU A 322 -5.01 11.74 8.50
C GLU A 322 -5.47 10.53 9.32
N SER A 323 -5.55 9.35 8.69
CA SER A 323 -5.96 8.08 9.30
C SER A 323 -4.75 7.20 9.63
N GLU A 324 -3.87 6.95 8.64
CA GLU A 324 -2.67 6.13 8.79
C GLU A 324 -1.65 6.82 9.71
N HIS A 325 -1.32 6.17 10.84
CA HIS A 325 -0.54 6.76 11.93
C HIS A 325 -1.14 8.04 12.55
N SER A 326 -2.39 8.38 12.22
CA SER A 326 -3.13 9.54 12.74
C SER A 326 -2.32 10.85 12.66
N MET A 327 -1.71 11.12 11.50
CA MET A 327 -0.90 12.32 11.32
C MET A 327 -1.78 13.57 11.39
N ASN A 328 -1.24 14.67 11.92
CA ASN A 328 -1.80 15.99 11.66
C ASN A 328 -1.10 16.62 10.45
N VAL A 329 -1.67 17.69 9.91
CA VAL A 329 -1.15 18.34 8.69
C VAL A 329 0.27 18.87 8.87
N GLU A 330 0.65 19.38 10.06
CA GLU A 330 2.00 19.89 10.31
C GLU A 330 3.04 18.77 10.28
N PHE A 331 2.72 17.61 10.87
CA PHE A 331 3.57 16.44 10.83
C PHE A 331 3.68 15.90 9.40
N TYR A 332 2.55 15.76 8.69
CA TYR A 332 2.54 15.27 7.31
C TYR A 332 3.34 16.18 6.38
N THR A 333 3.16 17.50 6.47
CA THR A 333 3.91 18.49 5.68
C THR A 333 5.42 18.32 5.85
N ARG A 334 5.89 18.14 7.08
CA ARG A 334 7.31 17.87 7.35
C ARG A 334 7.77 16.52 6.81
N ALA A 335 6.93 15.50 6.90
CA ALA A 335 7.23 14.16 6.39
C ALA A 335 7.32 14.16 4.85
N TYR A 336 6.41 14.87 4.17
CA TYR A 336 6.42 15.12 2.73
C TYR A 336 7.76 15.73 2.29
N ASP A 337 8.18 16.80 2.94
CA ASP A 337 9.46 17.46 2.66
C ASP A 337 10.65 16.50 2.84
N ALA A 338 10.67 15.76 3.95
CA ALA A 338 11.75 14.86 4.29
C ALA A 338 11.88 13.71 3.28
N VAL A 339 10.74 13.17 2.81
CA VAL A 339 10.71 12.13 1.77
C VAL A 339 11.29 12.64 0.45
N ILE A 340 10.88 13.82 0.00
CA ILE A 340 11.38 14.44 -1.24
C ILE A 340 12.90 14.70 -1.14
N GLN A 341 13.34 15.27 -0.01
CA GLN A 341 14.77 15.50 0.22
C GLN A 341 15.56 14.19 0.22
N GLY A 342 15.02 13.14 0.84
CA GLY A 342 15.61 11.80 0.83
C GLY A 342 15.71 11.22 -0.58
N ILE A 343 14.65 11.29 -1.37
CA ILE A 343 14.65 10.87 -2.78
C ILE A 343 15.73 11.61 -3.55
N ARG A 344 15.81 12.95 -3.43
CA ARG A 344 16.86 13.74 -4.08
C ARG A 344 18.27 13.33 -3.63
N ARG A 345 18.50 13.11 -2.33
CA ARG A 345 19.79 12.67 -1.79
C ARG A 345 20.27 11.34 -2.40
N HIS A 346 19.37 10.37 -2.56
CA HIS A 346 19.74 9.01 -2.99
C HIS A 346 19.66 8.79 -4.50
N THR A 347 18.87 9.59 -5.22
CA THR A 347 18.66 9.42 -6.67
C THR A 347 19.31 10.51 -7.52
N ASN A 348 19.57 11.69 -6.94
CA ASN A 348 19.91 12.92 -7.65
C ASN A 348 18.87 13.29 -8.72
N ASN A 349 17.61 12.87 -8.55
CA ASN A 349 16.50 13.23 -9.42
C ASN A 349 15.75 14.44 -8.86
N TYR A 350 15.88 15.58 -9.55
CA TYR A 350 15.18 16.83 -9.24
C TYR A 350 13.99 17.09 -10.18
N ASP A 351 13.85 16.27 -11.22
CA ASP A 351 12.78 16.37 -12.22
C ASP A 351 11.54 15.52 -11.83
N MET A 352 11.71 14.58 -10.89
CA MET A 352 10.63 13.81 -10.27
C MET A 352 9.57 14.75 -9.70
N LYS A 353 8.31 14.44 -10.00
CA LYS A 353 7.16 15.17 -9.48
C LYS A 353 6.51 14.43 -8.33
N TYR A 354 5.77 15.17 -7.50
CA TYR A 354 5.21 14.62 -6.27
C TYR A 354 3.73 14.89 -6.11
N VAL A 355 3.01 13.85 -5.66
CA VAL A 355 1.60 13.96 -5.26
C VAL A 355 1.51 13.89 -3.74
N GLY A 356 0.76 14.80 -3.14
CA GLY A 356 0.60 14.90 -1.70
C GLY A 356 -0.82 14.68 -1.20
N MET A 357 -0.89 14.42 0.10
CA MET A 357 -2.03 14.21 0.98
C MET A 357 -2.71 12.84 0.81
N ALA A 358 -3.32 12.54 -0.35
CA ALA A 358 -4.15 11.34 -0.52
C ALA A 358 -5.16 11.17 0.63
N LEU A 359 -5.89 12.26 0.97
CA LEU A 359 -6.80 12.28 2.12
C LEU A 359 -7.96 11.30 1.91
N ALA A 360 -8.24 10.47 2.92
CA ALA A 360 -9.46 9.65 2.98
C ALA A 360 -10.72 10.52 3.03
N TYR A 361 -10.62 11.67 3.70
CA TYR A 361 -11.71 12.62 3.87
C TYR A 361 -11.44 13.93 3.11
N HIS A 362 -12.41 14.34 2.30
CA HIS A 362 -12.26 15.51 1.44
C HIS A 362 -12.65 16.84 2.12
N ASN A 363 -13.39 16.81 3.23
CA ASN A 363 -13.91 18.02 3.88
C ASN A 363 -12.95 18.65 4.92
N GLU A 364 -11.69 18.23 4.91
CA GLU A 364 -10.66 18.67 5.84
C GLU A 364 -9.98 19.99 5.39
N PHE A 365 -10.77 21.06 5.27
CA PHE A 365 -10.31 22.32 4.67
C PHE A 365 -9.03 22.94 5.27
N ASP A 366 -8.72 22.66 6.53
CA ASP A 366 -7.51 23.15 7.17
C ASP A 366 -6.25 22.43 6.66
N TRP A 367 -6.37 21.16 6.21
CA TRP A 367 -5.27 20.46 5.56
C TRP A 367 -4.87 21.15 4.27
N TYR A 368 -5.84 21.43 3.39
CA TYR A 368 -5.58 22.14 2.12
C TYR A 368 -4.97 23.52 2.36
N ARG A 369 -5.49 24.29 3.33
CA ARG A 369 -4.95 25.64 3.61
C ARG A 369 -3.53 25.61 4.15
N TYR A 370 -3.20 24.62 4.98
CA TYR A 370 -1.88 24.50 5.55
C TYR A 370 -0.88 23.93 4.54
N PHE A 371 -1.20 22.80 3.89
CA PHE A 371 -0.30 22.12 2.96
C PHE A 371 -0.05 22.95 1.69
N LEU A 372 -1.07 23.55 1.09
CA LEU A 372 -0.86 24.34 -0.15
C LEU A 372 -0.15 25.67 0.09
N ASN A 373 0.10 26.06 1.35
CA ASN A 373 0.88 27.24 1.65
C ASN A 373 2.38 26.92 1.61
N HIS A 374 3.05 27.32 0.53
CA HIS A 374 4.50 27.16 0.32
C HIS A 374 5.37 27.58 1.52
N SER A 375 4.94 28.54 2.34
CA SER A 375 5.72 28.96 3.52
C SER A 375 5.78 27.93 4.65
N ASN A 376 4.92 26.90 4.62
CA ASN A 376 4.93 25.79 5.56
C ASN A 376 5.87 24.66 5.16
N HIS A 377 6.42 24.70 3.95
CA HIS A 377 7.35 23.72 3.41
C HIS A 377 8.80 24.21 3.51
N ALA A 378 9.73 23.25 3.51
CA ALA A 378 11.14 23.52 3.33
C ALA A 378 11.41 24.18 1.96
N PRO A 379 12.49 24.97 1.82
CA PRO A 379 12.83 25.58 0.54
C PRO A 379 12.98 24.55 -0.59
N ASP A 380 12.56 24.95 -1.80
CA ASP A 380 12.66 24.17 -3.04
C ASP A 380 11.89 22.83 -3.05
N ILE A 381 10.94 22.64 -2.12
CA ILE A 381 10.00 21.52 -2.18
C ILE A 381 8.87 21.88 -3.17
N PRO A 382 8.67 21.08 -4.24
CA PRO A 382 7.60 21.32 -5.19
C PRO A 382 6.27 20.83 -4.63
N LEU A 383 5.19 21.50 -5.03
CA LEU A 383 3.82 21.07 -4.81
C LEU A 383 3.18 20.77 -6.17
N ASP A 384 3.60 19.67 -6.82
CA ASP A 384 3.18 19.39 -8.20
C ASP A 384 1.71 18.99 -8.30
N MET A 385 1.25 18.19 -7.33
CA MET A 385 -0.12 17.67 -7.30
C MET A 385 -0.59 17.34 -5.89
N ILE A 386 -1.89 17.43 -5.70
CA ILE A 386 -2.62 17.15 -4.48
C ILE A 386 -3.68 16.09 -4.79
N SER A 387 -3.93 15.17 -3.87
CA SER A 387 -4.94 14.12 -4.05
C SER A 387 -5.79 13.87 -2.80
N TYR A 388 -6.98 13.33 -3.02
CA TYR A 388 -7.97 12.98 -1.99
C TYR A 388 -9.05 12.07 -2.56
N HIS A 389 -9.72 11.36 -1.67
CA HIS A 389 -10.60 10.23 -1.98
C HIS A 389 -12.07 10.62 -1.96
N PHE A 390 -12.89 9.78 -2.59
CA PHE A 390 -14.33 9.79 -2.36
C PHE A 390 -14.92 8.37 -2.34
N TYR A 391 -15.64 8.08 -1.27
CA TYR A 391 -16.41 6.85 -1.13
C TYR A 391 -17.86 7.14 -0.79
N ALA A 392 -18.77 6.76 -1.67
CA ALA A 392 -20.18 6.77 -1.35
C ALA A 392 -20.52 5.62 -0.40
N GLY A 393 -21.31 5.91 0.63
CA GLY A 393 -21.85 4.90 1.54
C GLY A 393 -23.35 4.70 1.37
N ALA A 394 -23.89 3.62 1.95
CA ALA A 394 -25.33 3.48 2.17
C ALA A 394 -25.63 2.67 3.43
N LYS A 395 -26.86 2.77 3.93
CA LYS A 395 -27.30 2.03 5.12
C LYS A 395 -27.45 0.52 4.91
N SER A 396 -27.46 0.05 3.67
CA SER A 396 -27.70 -1.35 3.32
C SER A 396 -26.81 -1.82 2.19
N ARG A 397 -26.24 -3.01 2.38
CA ARG A 397 -25.48 -3.75 1.37
C ARG A 397 -26.35 -4.32 0.25
N THR A 398 -27.62 -4.60 0.54
CA THR A 398 -28.47 -5.44 -0.33
C THR A 398 -29.80 -4.79 -0.72
N ASP A 399 -30.15 -3.64 -0.14
CA ASP A 399 -31.38 -2.91 -0.46
C ASP A 399 -31.09 -1.81 -1.49
N PRO A 400 -31.57 -1.94 -2.74
CA PRO A 400 -31.33 -0.95 -3.78
C PRO A 400 -31.86 0.44 -3.46
N THR A 401 -32.90 0.55 -2.63
CA THR A 401 -33.48 1.86 -2.26
C THR A 401 -32.54 2.69 -1.41
N ALA A 402 -31.56 2.05 -0.75
CA ALA A 402 -30.56 2.76 0.04
C ALA A 402 -29.48 3.45 -0.82
N TRP A 403 -29.31 3.04 -2.08
CA TRP A 403 -28.21 3.48 -2.94
C TRP A 403 -28.49 4.76 -3.72
N GLU A 404 -29.73 5.27 -3.67
CA GLU A 404 -30.04 6.63 -4.16
C GLU A 404 -29.17 7.69 -3.46
N SER A 405 -28.76 7.41 -2.22
CA SER A 405 -27.88 8.28 -1.43
C SER A 405 -26.47 8.44 -2.01
N PHE A 406 -26.03 7.58 -2.93
CA PHE A 406 -24.71 7.72 -3.56
C PHE A 406 -24.61 9.04 -4.33
N PHE A 407 -25.67 9.40 -5.06
CA PHE A 407 -25.68 10.58 -5.92
C PHE A 407 -25.75 11.88 -5.13
N SER A 408 -26.50 11.91 -4.03
CA SER A 408 -26.54 13.09 -3.15
C SER A 408 -25.23 13.31 -2.39
N GLN A 409 -24.54 12.23 -2.00
CA GLN A 409 -23.18 12.31 -1.45
C GLN A 409 -22.20 12.87 -2.48
N LEU A 410 -22.26 12.39 -3.73
CA LEU A 410 -21.39 12.87 -4.80
C LEU A 410 -21.66 14.34 -5.19
N ASP A 411 -22.92 14.78 -5.15
CA ASP A 411 -23.26 16.19 -5.35
C ASP A 411 -22.66 17.07 -4.24
N GLY A 412 -22.70 16.61 -2.98
CA GLY A 412 -22.02 17.26 -1.86
C GLY A 412 -20.51 17.32 -2.06
N PHE A 413 -19.90 16.20 -2.42
CA PHE A 413 -18.47 16.13 -2.73
C PHE A 413 -18.06 17.08 -3.86
N THR A 414 -18.85 17.17 -4.93
CA THR A 414 -18.55 18.07 -6.05
C THR A 414 -18.49 19.53 -5.60
N PHE A 415 -19.36 19.95 -4.68
CA PHE A 415 -19.31 21.29 -4.09
C PHE A 415 -18.04 21.50 -3.26
N GLU A 416 -17.62 20.50 -2.48
CA GLU A 416 -16.38 20.59 -1.70
C GLU A 416 -15.15 20.61 -2.62
N VAL A 417 -15.15 19.88 -3.74
CA VAL A 417 -14.10 19.99 -4.78
C VAL A 417 -13.98 21.41 -5.31
N GLU A 418 -15.10 22.10 -5.57
CA GLU A 418 -15.06 23.50 -6.02
C GLU A 418 -14.39 24.41 -4.97
N GLN A 419 -14.69 24.19 -3.68
CA GLN A 419 -14.08 24.94 -2.58
C GLN A 419 -12.58 24.64 -2.40
N ILE A 420 -12.18 23.37 -2.54
CA ILE A 420 -10.78 22.95 -2.52
C ILE A 420 -10.02 23.64 -3.66
N GLU A 421 -10.59 23.66 -4.87
CA GLU A 421 -10.01 24.33 -6.03
C GLU A 421 -9.88 25.84 -5.84
N GLU A 422 -10.81 26.49 -5.14
CA GLU A 422 -10.67 27.91 -4.77
C GLU A 422 -9.46 28.13 -3.84
N ILE A 423 -9.30 27.29 -2.81
CA ILE A 423 -8.15 27.35 -1.89
C ILE A 423 -6.85 27.16 -2.65
N ARG A 424 -6.78 26.13 -3.51
CA ARG A 424 -5.61 25.82 -4.35
C ARG A 424 -5.25 26.96 -5.29
N LYS A 425 -6.22 27.52 -6.02
CA LYS A 425 -5.96 28.65 -6.93
C LYS A 425 -5.42 29.90 -6.22
N ILE A 426 -5.75 30.08 -4.94
CA ILE A 426 -5.25 31.20 -4.13
C ILE A 426 -3.84 30.92 -3.60
N LEU A 427 -3.60 29.73 -3.05
CA LEU A 427 -2.38 29.42 -2.31
C LEU A 427 -1.26 28.82 -3.18
N SER A 428 -1.62 28.00 -4.18
CA SER A 428 -0.70 27.27 -5.04
C SER A 428 -1.33 27.01 -6.43
N PRO A 429 -1.53 28.06 -7.25
CA PRO A 429 -2.25 27.97 -8.53
C PRO A 429 -1.64 27.00 -9.55
N GLU A 430 -0.35 26.69 -9.42
CA GLU A 430 0.40 25.74 -10.23
C GLU A 430 0.21 24.27 -9.82
N THR A 431 -0.17 24.01 -8.56
CA THR A 431 -0.42 22.65 -8.07
C THR A 431 -1.61 22.05 -8.79
N ARG A 432 -1.51 20.81 -9.28
CA ARG A 432 -2.64 20.09 -9.87
C ARG A 432 -3.46 19.36 -8.80
N THR A 433 -4.66 18.94 -9.18
CA THR A 433 -5.53 18.13 -8.33
C THR A 433 -5.87 16.83 -9.06
N THR A 434 -5.95 15.72 -8.32
CA THR A 434 -6.45 14.43 -8.81
C THR A 434 -7.31 13.77 -7.73
N ILE A 435 -8.32 13.00 -8.15
CA ILE A 435 -9.05 12.09 -7.27
C ILE A 435 -8.43 10.71 -7.48
N ASP A 436 -7.58 10.31 -6.54
CA ASP A 436 -6.76 9.10 -6.62
C ASP A 436 -7.46 7.85 -6.11
N GLU A 437 -8.55 8.00 -5.37
CA GLU A 437 -9.47 6.91 -5.08
C GLU A 437 -10.95 7.33 -5.16
N LEU A 438 -11.75 6.51 -5.82
CA LEU A 438 -13.18 6.71 -5.99
C LEU A 438 -13.89 5.37 -5.82
N GLY A 439 -15.00 5.32 -5.07
CA GLY A 439 -15.79 4.11 -5.00
C GLY A 439 -17.03 4.13 -4.14
N VAL A 440 -17.45 2.93 -3.75
CA VAL A 440 -18.57 2.69 -2.84
C VAL A 440 -18.09 1.78 -1.72
N ILE A 441 -18.33 2.18 -0.47
CA ILE A 441 -18.08 1.35 0.71
C ILE A 441 -19.42 1.10 1.42
N LEU A 442 -19.83 -0.16 1.46
CA LEU A 442 -21.09 -0.61 2.06
C LEU A 442 -20.87 -1.34 3.40
N PRO A 443 -21.93 -1.47 4.22
CA PRO A 443 -21.87 -2.26 5.43
C PRO A 443 -21.36 -3.68 5.15
N ASP A 444 -20.59 -4.20 6.10
CA ASP A 444 -19.96 -5.51 6.06
C ASP A 444 -18.95 -5.69 4.90
N ASP A 445 -18.52 -4.61 4.25
CA ASP A 445 -17.33 -4.68 3.39
C ASP A 445 -16.13 -5.20 4.19
N ASN A 446 -15.32 -6.02 3.51
CA ASN A 446 -14.22 -6.78 4.12
C ASN A 446 -14.63 -7.81 5.20
N THR A 447 -15.93 -8.09 5.38
CA THR A 447 -16.40 -9.12 6.31
C THR A 447 -16.59 -10.47 5.58
N PRO A 448 -15.88 -11.54 6.00
CA PRO A 448 -16.07 -12.87 5.42
C PRO A 448 -17.52 -13.35 5.55
N GLY A 449 -18.10 -13.82 4.44
CA GLY A 449 -19.47 -14.32 4.43
C GLY A 449 -20.57 -13.25 4.37
N ALA A 450 -20.21 -11.98 4.17
CA ALA A 450 -21.18 -10.92 3.89
C ALA A 450 -22.10 -11.29 2.70
N PRO A 451 -23.36 -10.84 2.69
CA PRO A 451 -24.29 -11.10 1.59
C PRO A 451 -23.71 -10.69 0.23
N GLN A 452 -24.00 -11.49 -0.80
CA GLN A 452 -23.63 -11.14 -2.17
C GLN A 452 -24.42 -9.91 -2.63
N PHE A 453 -23.78 -9.07 -3.44
CA PHE A 453 -24.45 -7.91 -4.01
C PHE A 453 -25.56 -8.33 -4.99
N PRO A 454 -26.76 -7.71 -4.92
CA PRO A 454 -27.75 -7.85 -5.97
C PRO A 454 -27.18 -7.34 -7.30
N MET A 455 -27.63 -7.88 -8.44
CA MET A 455 -27.08 -7.48 -9.75
C MET A 455 -27.20 -5.96 -10.02
N VAL A 456 -28.29 -5.34 -9.56
CA VAL A 456 -28.51 -3.89 -9.68
C VAL A 456 -27.48 -3.03 -8.94
N TYR A 457 -26.73 -3.59 -7.98
CA TYR A 457 -25.61 -2.89 -7.32
C TYR A 457 -24.56 -2.45 -8.33
N TRP A 458 -24.18 -3.34 -9.25
CA TRP A 458 -23.14 -3.05 -10.23
C TRP A 458 -23.57 -1.93 -11.19
N ASN A 459 -24.87 -1.85 -11.51
CA ASN A 459 -25.42 -0.74 -12.28
C ASN A 459 -25.39 0.58 -11.48
N ALA A 460 -25.75 0.54 -10.19
CA ALA A 460 -25.74 1.72 -9.32
C ALA A 460 -24.32 2.24 -9.09
N ALA A 461 -23.36 1.36 -8.81
CA ALA A 461 -21.95 1.69 -8.67
C ALA A 461 -21.41 2.26 -9.99
N ALA A 462 -21.58 1.57 -11.13
CA ALA A 462 -21.12 2.08 -12.43
C ALA A 462 -21.74 3.45 -12.78
N ALA A 463 -23.02 3.67 -12.45
CA ALA A 463 -23.67 4.96 -12.63
C ALA A 463 -23.05 6.06 -11.75
N LEU A 464 -22.66 5.75 -10.51
CA LEU A 464 -21.91 6.66 -9.65
C LEU A 464 -20.57 7.06 -10.28
N TYR A 465 -19.77 6.10 -10.75
CA TYR A 465 -18.48 6.38 -11.40
C TYR A 465 -18.66 7.26 -12.64
N ALA A 466 -19.61 6.92 -13.51
CA ALA A 466 -19.90 7.72 -14.71
C ALA A 466 -20.34 9.14 -14.36
N TYR A 467 -21.14 9.29 -13.30
CA TYR A 467 -21.58 10.60 -12.82
C TYR A 467 -20.44 11.40 -12.19
N ALA A 468 -19.60 10.79 -11.36
CA ALA A 468 -18.41 11.40 -10.78
C ALA A 468 -17.48 11.92 -11.88
N TRP A 469 -17.12 11.05 -12.83
CA TRP A 469 -16.27 11.41 -13.95
C TRP A 469 -16.84 12.57 -14.75
N ALA A 470 -18.14 12.55 -15.10
CA ALA A 470 -18.77 13.62 -15.88
C ALA A 470 -18.85 14.97 -15.13
N ARG A 471 -18.86 14.97 -13.79
CA ARG A 471 -18.90 16.19 -12.97
C ARG A 471 -17.51 16.74 -12.69
N ILE A 472 -16.57 15.87 -12.35
CA ILE A 472 -15.22 16.24 -11.89
C ILE A 472 -14.32 16.57 -13.08
N SER A 473 -14.44 15.84 -14.21
CA SER A 473 -13.62 16.12 -15.40
C SER A 473 -13.87 17.50 -16.02
N ARG A 474 -15.06 18.08 -15.82
CA ARG A 474 -15.37 19.47 -16.20
C ARG A 474 -14.53 20.50 -15.44
N GLN A 475 -13.98 20.13 -14.29
CA GLN A 475 -13.06 20.96 -13.52
C GLN A 475 -11.59 20.75 -13.96
N GLY A 476 -11.34 19.88 -14.94
CA GLY A 476 -9.99 19.52 -15.40
C GLY A 476 -9.23 18.64 -14.41
N ILE A 477 -9.94 17.93 -13.54
CA ILE A 477 -9.36 17.07 -12.49
C ILE A 477 -9.43 15.61 -12.97
N ASP A 478 -8.27 14.95 -13.02
CA ASP A 478 -8.17 13.54 -13.36
C ASP A 478 -8.72 12.66 -12.22
N VAL A 479 -9.49 11.63 -12.59
CA VAL A 479 -10.17 10.70 -11.67
C VAL A 479 -9.78 9.27 -12.04
N VAL A 480 -9.42 8.46 -11.04
CA VAL A 480 -9.07 7.03 -11.20
C VAL A 480 -10.24 6.11 -11.53
#